data_AF-A0A1F8F684-F1
#
_entry.id   AF-A0A1F8F684-F1
#
_cell.length_a   1.000
_cell.length_b   1.000
_cell.length_c   1.000
_cell.angle_alpha   90.00
_cell.angle_beta   90.00
_cell.angle_gamma   90.00
#
_symmetry.space_group_name_H-M   'P 1'
#
loop_
_entity.id
_entity.type
_entity.pdbx_description
1 polymer ?
#
loop_
_entity_poly.entity_id
_entity_poly.type
_entity_poly.pdbx_seq_one_letter_code
_entity_poly.pdbx_strand_id
1 'polypeptide(L)'
;MIGFILNFPYTLAGLVVGLVSKPVGIRFIKKPHALIINVKHFWWAIGYLKDARAMTIGHVVLLGPNLENKDLEHELIHVEQYQRTPLVQPLLYYIEFIRRGYINNKYEQEAYRKASNVYKTNNF
;
A
#
# COMPACT_ATOMS: atom_id res chain seq x y z
N MET A 1 4.17 -5.43 18.47
CA MET A 1 3.57 -6.77 18.29
C MET A 1 2.04 -6.72 18.20
N ILE A 2 1.33 -6.00 19.08
CA ILE A 2 -0.15 -5.91 19.02
C ILE A 2 -0.65 -5.42 17.65
N GLY A 3 -0.08 -4.34 17.11
CA GLY A 3 -0.44 -3.86 15.77
C GLY A 3 -0.17 -4.86 14.64
N PHE A 4 0.77 -5.80 14.82
CA PHE A 4 0.99 -6.86 13.86
C PHE A 4 -0.21 -7.83 13.82
N ILE A 5 -0.59 -8.31 15.01
CA ILE A 5 -1.67 -9.28 15.20
C ILE A 5 -3.03 -8.68 14.80
N LEU A 6 -3.31 -7.45 15.23
CA LEU A 6 -4.61 -6.83 14.96
C LEU A 6 -4.84 -6.50 13.47
N ASN A 7 -3.78 -6.36 12.68
CA ASN A 7 -3.89 -6.21 11.22
C ASN A 7 -3.92 -7.56 10.48
N PHE A 8 -4.01 -8.68 11.18
CA PHE A 8 -4.08 -10.00 10.55
C PHE A 8 -5.19 -10.10 9.48
N PRO A 9 -6.43 -9.60 9.70
CA PRO A 9 -7.46 -9.66 8.67
C PRO A 9 -7.05 -8.95 7.36
N TYR A 10 -6.43 -7.77 7.48
CA TYR A 10 -5.96 -7.02 6.31
C TYR A 10 -4.73 -7.66 5.67
N THR A 11 -3.84 -8.22 6.47
CA THR A 11 -2.68 -8.96 5.97
C THR A 11 -3.14 -10.18 5.17
N LEU A 12 -4.16 -10.90 5.64
CA LEU A 12 -4.77 -12.01 4.92
C LEU A 12 -5.43 -11.54 3.61
N ALA A 13 -6.17 -10.42 3.63
CA ALA A 13 -6.72 -9.83 2.42
C ALA A 13 -5.61 -9.46 1.41
N GLY A 14 -4.53 -8.84 1.88
CA GLY A 14 -3.37 -8.49 1.06
C GLY A 14 -2.69 -9.72 0.44
N LEU A 15 -2.60 -10.83 1.17
CA LEU A 15 -2.10 -12.10 0.64
C LEU A 15 -3.00 -12.63 -0.48
N VAL A 16 -4.32 -12.63 -0.28
CA VAL A 16 -5.28 -13.06 -1.32
C VAL A 16 -5.12 -12.20 -2.57
N VAL A 17 -5.09 -10.87 -2.43
CA VAL A 17 -4.89 -9.96 -3.56
C VAL A 17 -3.54 -10.18 -4.24
N GLY A 18 -2.47 -10.41 -3.48
CA GLY A 18 -1.15 -10.74 -4.02
C GLY A 18 -1.15 -12.01 -4.85
N LEU A 19 -1.85 -13.06 -4.39
CA LEU A 19 -2.01 -14.32 -5.14
C LEU A 19 -2.78 -14.10 -6.46
N VAL A 20 -3.89 -13.37 -6.41
CA VAL A 20 -4.71 -13.06 -7.61
C VAL A 20 -3.93 -12.18 -8.62
N SER A 21 -2.94 -11.43 -8.16
CA SER A 21 -2.13 -10.52 -9.01
C SER A 21 -0.97 -11.21 -9.76
N LYS A 22 -0.86 -12.54 -9.70
CA LYS A 22 0.23 -13.35 -10.29
C LYS A 22 1.61 -12.98 -9.70
N PRO A 23 1.96 -13.51 -8.52
CA PRO A 23 3.22 -13.20 -7.86
C PRO A 23 4.42 -13.74 -8.65
N VAL A 24 5.47 -12.95 -8.77
CA VAL A 24 6.73 -13.31 -9.45
C VAL A 24 7.92 -13.38 -8.49
N GLY A 25 7.79 -12.83 -7.28
CA GLY A 25 8.83 -12.94 -6.26
C GLY A 25 8.35 -12.39 -4.92
N ILE A 26 8.86 -12.96 -3.83
CA ILE A 26 8.46 -12.62 -2.45
C ILE A 26 9.71 -12.32 -1.63
N ARG A 27 9.68 -11.26 -0.83
CA ARG A 27 10.72 -10.95 0.16
C ARG A 27 10.11 -10.36 1.42
N PHE A 28 10.81 -10.45 2.54
CA PHE A 28 10.35 -9.91 3.82
C PHE A 28 11.30 -8.82 4.33
N ILE A 29 10.73 -7.70 4.79
CA ILE A 29 11.46 -6.59 5.40
C ILE A 29 11.14 -6.57 6.90
N LYS A 30 12.17 -6.79 7.74
CA LYS A 30 12.02 -6.96 9.20
C LYS A 30 11.42 -5.74 9.91
N LYS A 31 11.73 -4.52 9.46
CA LYS A 31 11.18 -3.27 10.01
C LYS A 31 10.59 -2.48 8.83
N PRO A 32 9.26 -2.28 8.73
CA PRO A 32 8.21 -2.46 9.74
C PRO A 32 7.48 -3.83 9.72
N HIS A 33 8.14 -4.95 9.44
CA HIS A 33 7.49 -6.27 9.24
C HIS A 33 6.58 -6.31 8.00
N ALA A 34 7.13 -5.92 6.86
CA ALA A 34 6.41 -5.92 5.58
C ALA A 34 6.74 -7.15 4.75
N LEU A 35 5.72 -7.81 4.21
CA LEU A 35 5.85 -8.85 3.20
C LEU A 35 5.68 -8.21 1.81
N ILE A 36 6.76 -8.20 1.05
CA ILE A 36 6.78 -7.62 -0.29
C ILE A 36 6.51 -8.73 -1.30
N ILE A 37 5.51 -8.53 -2.14
CA ILE A 37 5.15 -9.42 -3.24
C ILE A 37 5.28 -8.63 -4.53
N ASN A 38 6.25 -8.99 -5.37
CA ASN A 38 6.33 -8.48 -6.73
C ASN A 38 5.27 -9.21 -7.55
N VAL A 39 4.46 -8.48 -8.30
CA VAL A 39 3.34 -9.02 -9.09
C VAL A 39 3.49 -8.61 -10.55
N LYS A 40 3.00 -9.45 -11.46
CA LYS A 40 3.16 -9.19 -12.90
C LYS A 40 2.37 -7.98 -13.40
N HIS A 41 1.17 -7.77 -12.86
CA HIS A 41 0.24 -6.70 -13.23
C HIS A 41 -0.94 -6.64 -12.26
N PHE A 42 -1.55 -5.46 -12.11
CA PHE A 42 -2.79 -5.26 -11.35
C PHE A 42 -4.02 -5.30 -12.28
N TRP A 43 -4.30 -6.46 -12.88
CA TRP A 43 -5.37 -6.60 -13.90
C TRP A 43 -6.78 -6.27 -13.40
N TRP A 44 -7.00 -6.35 -12.09
CA TRP A 44 -8.27 -6.05 -11.43
C TRP A 44 -8.40 -4.59 -10.98
N ALA A 45 -7.35 -3.78 -11.14
CA ALA A 45 -7.34 -2.40 -10.69
C ALA A 45 -8.24 -1.52 -11.57
N ILE A 46 -9.19 -0.83 -10.92
CA ILE A 46 -10.19 0.01 -11.57
C ILE A 46 -10.30 1.37 -10.87
N GLY A 47 -10.88 2.37 -11.56
CA GLY A 47 -11.07 3.71 -11.00
C GLY A 47 -9.74 4.38 -10.62
N TYR A 48 -9.66 4.92 -9.40
CA TYR A 48 -8.45 5.60 -8.91
C TYR A 48 -7.24 4.68 -8.73
N LEU A 49 -7.43 3.36 -8.76
CA LEU A 49 -6.36 2.36 -8.65
C LEU A 49 -5.80 1.94 -10.00
N LYS A 50 -6.41 2.35 -11.13
CA LYS A 50 -6.06 1.86 -12.47
C LYS A 50 -4.56 1.99 -12.80
N ASP A 51 -3.93 3.06 -12.31
CA ASP A 51 -2.52 3.36 -12.54
C ASP A 51 -1.64 3.08 -11.31
N ALA A 52 -2.13 2.27 -10.37
CA ALA A 52 -1.38 1.90 -9.18
C ALA A 52 -0.08 1.16 -9.56
N ARG A 53 1.05 1.72 -9.15
CA ARG A 53 2.39 1.13 -9.34
C ARG A 53 2.75 0.20 -8.20
N ALA A 54 2.26 0.51 -7.01
CA ALA A 54 2.40 -0.27 -5.80
C ALA A 54 1.14 -0.09 -4.94
N MET A 55 0.95 -0.98 -3.97
CA MET A 55 -0.18 -0.89 -3.03
C MET A 55 0.13 -1.63 -1.74
N THR A 56 -0.35 -1.08 -0.61
CA THR A 56 -0.25 -1.70 0.71
C THR A 56 -1.59 -2.12 1.28
N ILE A 57 -1.66 -3.37 1.74
CA ILE A 57 -2.82 -3.92 2.46
C ILE A 57 -2.32 -4.64 3.72
N GLY A 58 -2.55 -4.05 4.88
CA GLY A 58 -2.01 -4.54 6.15
C GLY A 58 -0.48 -4.53 6.15
N HIS A 59 0.12 -5.71 6.29
CA HIS A 59 1.58 -5.89 6.19
C HIS A 59 2.05 -6.35 4.81
N VAL A 60 1.15 -6.49 3.84
CA VAL A 60 1.51 -6.92 2.49
C VAL A 60 1.66 -5.70 1.60
N VAL A 61 2.82 -5.59 0.96
CA VAL A 61 3.10 -4.60 -0.08
C VAL A 61 3.16 -5.32 -1.41
N LEU A 62 2.31 -4.92 -2.34
CA LEU A 62 2.31 -5.40 -3.72
C LEU A 62 3.06 -4.41 -4.59
N LEU A 63 4.06 -4.90 -5.34
CA LEU A 63 4.86 -4.09 -6.25
C LEU A 63 4.57 -4.52 -7.69
N GLY A 64 4.08 -3.59 -8.51
CA GLY A 64 3.84 -3.81 -9.93
C GLY A 64 5.11 -3.71 -10.78
N PRO A 65 4.99 -3.85 -12.12
CA PRO A 65 6.13 -3.81 -13.03
C PRO A 65 6.70 -2.39 -13.26
N ASN A 66 5.89 -1.35 -13.04
CA ASN A 66 6.22 0.03 -13.38
C ASN A 66 6.59 0.87 -12.14
N LEU A 67 7.41 0.33 -11.23
CA LEU A 67 7.82 1.05 -10.04
C LEU A 67 8.70 2.26 -10.36
N GLU A 68 8.50 3.35 -9.65
CA GLU A 68 9.43 4.47 -9.60
C GLU A 68 10.29 4.45 -8.33
N ASN A 69 11.33 5.28 -8.35
CA ASN A 69 12.14 5.53 -7.16
C ASN A 69 11.23 6.02 -6.02
N LYS A 70 11.44 5.49 -4.81
CA LYS A 70 10.68 5.78 -3.58
C LYS A 70 9.27 5.21 -3.49
N ASP A 71 8.79 4.43 -4.45
CA ASP A 71 7.49 3.76 -4.33
C ASP A 71 7.48 2.73 -3.18
N LEU A 72 8.54 1.92 -3.04
CA LEU A 72 8.61 0.98 -1.92
C LEU A 72 8.63 1.71 -0.57
N GLU A 73 9.44 2.76 -0.43
CA GLU A 73 9.50 3.56 0.80
C GLU A 73 8.15 4.20 1.13
N HIS A 74 7.41 4.68 0.11
CA HIS A 74 6.04 5.17 0.24
C HIS A 74 5.11 4.10 0.81
N GLU A 75 5.12 2.90 0.22
CA GLU A 75 4.30 1.78 0.68
C GLU A 75 4.64 1.31 2.09
N LEU A 76 5.93 1.32 2.47
CA LEU A 76 6.33 0.95 3.82
C LEU A 76 5.77 1.90 4.88
N ILE A 77 5.55 3.18 4.55
CA ILE A 77 4.89 4.13 5.46
C ILE A 77 3.41 3.76 5.65
N HIS A 78 2.74 3.24 4.63
CA HIS A 78 1.38 2.70 4.80
C HIS A 78 1.38 1.48 5.73
N VAL A 79 2.39 0.61 5.68
CA VAL A 79 2.53 -0.49 6.67
C VAL A 79 2.67 0.08 8.08
N GLU A 80 3.48 1.13 8.28
CA GLU A 80 3.57 1.83 9.57
C GLU A 80 2.24 2.47 10.00
N GLN A 81 1.45 2.99 9.06
CA GLN A 81 0.11 3.52 9.36
C GLN A 81 -0.82 2.41 9.85
N TYR A 82 -0.85 1.26 9.17
CA TYR A 82 -1.58 0.08 9.65
C TYR A 82 -1.15 -0.28 11.07
N GLN A 83 0.14 -0.29 11.37
CA GLN A 83 0.64 -0.63 12.71
C GLN A 83 0.30 0.39 13.79
N ARG A 84 0.21 1.68 13.46
CA ARG A 84 -0.15 2.75 14.39
C ARG A 84 -1.63 2.72 14.76
N THR A 85 -2.49 2.41 13.80
CA THR A 85 -3.96 2.42 13.93
C THR A 85 -4.58 1.12 13.40
N PRO A 86 -4.22 -0.03 13.99
CA PRO A 86 -4.70 -1.32 13.49
C PRO A 86 -6.23 -1.42 13.59
N LEU A 87 -6.84 -2.29 12.79
CA LEU A 87 -8.30 -2.46 12.62
C LEU A 87 -9.03 -1.28 11.97
N VAL A 88 -8.63 -0.04 12.25
CA VAL A 88 -9.38 1.15 11.81
C VAL A 88 -8.69 1.91 10.69
N GLN A 89 -7.40 1.67 10.42
CA GLN A 89 -6.65 2.43 9.43
C GLN A 89 -7.31 2.49 8.05
N PRO A 90 -7.80 1.39 7.44
CA PRO A 90 -8.47 1.47 6.14
C PRO A 90 -9.73 2.32 6.15
N LEU A 91 -10.50 2.26 7.26
CA LEU A 91 -11.69 3.08 7.42
C LEU A 91 -11.33 4.56 7.52
N LEU A 92 -10.32 4.91 8.32
CA LEU A 92 -9.86 6.30 8.45
C LEU A 92 -9.31 6.83 7.13
N TYR A 93 -8.54 6.01 6.41
CA TYR A 93 -8.04 6.35 5.08
C TYR A 93 -9.20 6.63 4.12
N TYR A 94 -10.19 5.76 4.09
CA TYR A 94 -11.32 5.86 3.17
C TYR A 94 -12.23 7.05 3.48
N ILE A 95 -12.46 7.35 4.77
CA ILE A 95 -13.18 8.55 5.19
C ILE A 95 -12.44 9.81 4.70
N GLU A 96 -11.12 9.87 4.85
CA GLU A 96 -10.33 11.01 4.37
C GLU A 96 -10.37 11.12 2.84
N PHE A 97 -10.26 9.99 2.14
CA PHE A 97 -10.36 9.91 0.69
C PHE A 97 -11.69 10.45 0.17
N ILE A 98 -12.82 10.08 0.78
CA ILE A 98 -14.14 10.63 0.38
C ILE A 98 -14.20 12.14 0.61
N ARG A 99 -13.65 12.62 1.73
CA ARG A 99 -13.75 14.03 2.13
C ARG A 99 -12.83 14.96 1.35
N ARG A 100 -11.65 14.48 0.91
CA ARG A 100 -10.59 15.33 0.34
C ARG A 100 -10.06 14.86 -1.01
N GLY A 101 -10.45 13.67 -1.46
CA GLY A 101 -9.85 12.99 -2.60
C GLY A 101 -8.48 12.38 -2.27
N TYR A 102 -7.89 11.69 -3.24
CA TYR A 102 -6.61 11.00 -3.11
C TYR A 102 -5.44 11.96 -2.80
N ILE A 103 -5.27 12.99 -3.63
CA ILE A 103 -4.11 13.91 -3.57
C ILE A 103 -4.04 14.65 -2.23
N ASN A 104 -5.19 15.00 -1.65
CA ASN A 104 -5.27 15.72 -0.38
C ASN A 104 -5.52 14.80 0.82
N ASN A 105 -5.44 13.47 0.64
CA ASN A 105 -5.57 12.53 1.74
C ASN A 105 -4.35 12.67 2.66
N LYS A 106 -4.57 12.99 3.93
CA LYS A 106 -3.48 13.19 4.91
C LYS A 106 -2.55 11.97 5.05
N TYR A 107 -3.06 10.76 4.81
CA TYR A 107 -2.25 9.54 4.88
C TYR A 107 -1.33 9.40 3.67
N GLU A 108 -1.80 9.79 2.48
CA GLU A 108 -0.96 9.88 1.28
C GLU A 108 0.07 10.99 1.41
N GLN A 109 -0.33 12.17 1.90
CA GLN A 109 0.60 13.27 2.15
C GLN A 109 1.70 12.90 3.15
N GLU A 110 1.36 12.15 4.20
CA GLU A 110 2.36 11.63 5.13
C GLU A 110 3.35 10.69 4.41
N ALA A 111 2.83 9.76 3.61
CA ALA A 111 3.63 8.79 2.87
C ALA A 111 4.58 9.49 1.88
N TYR A 112 4.08 10.42 1.06
CA TYR A 112 4.90 11.22 0.15
C TYR A 112 5.98 12.01 0.89
N ARG A 113 5.60 12.73 1.96
CA ARG A 113 6.53 13.55 2.74
C ARG A 113 7.66 12.72 3.37
N LYS A 114 7.33 11.60 4.01
CA LYS A 114 8.32 10.75 4.68
C LYS A 114 9.18 9.97 3.69
N ALA A 115 8.63 9.52 2.57
CA ALA A 115 9.39 8.84 1.51
C ALA A 115 10.28 9.80 0.72
N SER A 116 10.07 11.13 0.87
CA SER A 116 10.63 12.14 -0.05
C SER A 116 10.26 11.82 -1.50
N ASN A 117 9.03 11.34 -1.70
CA ASN A 117 8.44 11.00 -2.99
C ASN A 117 7.46 12.11 -3.43
N VAL A 118 7.13 12.19 -4.71
CA VAL A 118 6.15 13.14 -5.28
C VAL A 118 5.10 12.37 -6.05
N TYR A 119 3.82 12.67 -5.83
CA TYR A 119 2.75 12.11 -6.65
C TYR A 119 2.94 12.53 -8.11
N LYS A 120 3.03 11.55 -9.00
CA LYS A 120 3.04 11.77 -10.45
C LYS A 120 1.87 11.04 -11.06
N THR A 121 0.98 11.77 -11.71
CA THR A 121 -0.01 11.16 -12.59
C THR A 121 0.70 10.62 -13.81
N ASN A 122 0.48 9.35 -14.16
CA ASN A 122 0.91 8.83 -15.45
C ASN A 122 0.06 9.52 -16.53
N ASN A 123 0.56 10.61 -17.11
CA ASN A 123 -0.01 11.18 -18.32
C ASN A 123 0.42 10.29 -19.49
N PHE A 124 -0.49 9.42 -19.94
CA PHE A 124 -0.44 8.83 -21.28
C PHE A 124 -1.48 9.52 -22.17
#